data_AF-A0A2M7FFW6-F1
#
_entry.id   AF-A0A2M7FFW6-F1
#
_cell.length_a   1.000
_cell.length_b   1.000
_cell.length_c   1.000
_cell.angle_alpha   90.00
_cell.angle_beta   90.00
_cell.angle_gamma   90.00
#
_symmetry.space_group_name_H-M   'P 1'
#
loop_
_entity.id
_entity.type
_entity.pdbx_description
1 polymer ?
#
loop_
_entity_poly.entity_id
_entity_poly.type
_entity_poly.pdbx_seq_one_letter_code
_entity_poly.pdbx_strand_id
1 'polypeptide(L)'
;MIKKTLHSLFIARRKEIPFLIFLSFLITFLGARILVGLIYSGALQPMFLYVSIGKGDVIHVHHLVYGIVILSIIGFIGVVFPEYIKKHPHVSAILYGVGLGLIFDEAALWMRLEDDYDHRLSYDSVILVGSVLGLCAYFAPFWRWFTRIRHKIAMSQRLPLRFRKP
;
A
#
# COMPACT_ATOMS: atom_id res chain seq x y z
N MET A 1 -4.15 10.56 -35.16
CA MET A 1 -2.85 10.05 -34.67
C MET A 1 -2.67 10.21 -33.14
N ILE A 2 -2.96 11.39 -32.57
CA ILE A 2 -2.74 11.73 -31.13
C ILE A 2 -3.50 10.86 -30.10
N LYS A 3 -4.75 10.43 -30.37
CA LYS A 3 -5.54 9.60 -29.44
C LYS A 3 -4.91 8.23 -29.15
N LYS A 4 -4.25 7.58 -30.12
CA LYS A 4 -3.62 6.27 -29.93
C LYS A 4 -2.41 6.37 -29.00
N THR A 5 -1.62 7.44 -29.11
CA THR A 5 -0.42 7.68 -28.31
C THR A 5 -0.75 8.03 -26.85
N LEU A 6 -1.77 8.88 -26.63
CA LEU A 6 -2.27 9.16 -25.28
C LEU A 6 -2.80 7.90 -24.59
N HIS A 7 -3.53 7.06 -25.33
CA HIS A 7 -4.10 5.83 -24.78
C HIS A 7 -3.03 4.79 -24.43
N SER A 8 -1.98 4.63 -25.24
CA SER A 8 -0.86 3.73 -24.91
C SER A 8 -0.05 4.24 -23.73
N LEU A 9 0.23 5.55 -23.64
CA LEU A 9 0.90 6.17 -22.49
C LEU A 9 0.08 6.02 -21.20
N PHE A 10 -1.23 6.19 -21.27
CA PHE A 10 -2.10 6.04 -20.12
C PHE A 10 -2.16 4.59 -19.62
N ILE A 11 -2.17 3.61 -20.53
CA ILE A 11 -2.13 2.18 -20.20
C ILE A 11 -0.78 1.76 -19.63
N ALA A 12 0.33 2.22 -20.22
CA ALA A 12 1.68 1.94 -19.72
C ALA A 12 1.84 2.47 -18.29
N ARG A 13 1.49 3.75 -18.08
CA ARG A 13 1.53 4.41 -16.77
C ARG A 13 0.66 3.72 -15.73
N ARG A 14 -0.52 3.19 -16.10
CA ARG A 14 -1.38 2.42 -15.18
C ARG A 14 -0.78 1.08 -14.73
N LYS A 15 0.18 0.51 -15.46
CA LYS A 15 0.90 -0.72 -15.05
C LYS A 15 2.11 -0.40 -14.18
N GLU A 16 2.77 0.73 -14.46
CA GLU A 16 3.95 1.18 -13.71
C GLU A 16 3.60 1.52 -12.26
N ILE A 17 2.46 2.19 -12.00
CA ILE A 17 2.09 2.62 -10.64
C ILE A 17 1.88 1.44 -9.67
N PRO A 18 1.05 0.41 -9.97
CA PRO A 18 0.89 -0.72 -9.06
C PRO A 18 2.19 -1.51 -8.88
N PHE A 19 3.03 -1.59 -9.92
CA PHE A 19 4.36 -2.21 -9.81
C PHE A 19 5.27 -1.44 -8.85
N LEU A 20 5.30 -0.10 -8.91
CA LEU A 20 6.08 0.72 -7.98
C LEU A 20 5.60 0.56 -6.53
N ILE A 21 4.28 0.48 -6.30
CA ILE A 21 3.72 0.21 -4.96
C ILE A 21 4.22 -1.15 -4.47
N PHE A 22 4.08 -2.20 -5.28
CA PHE A 22 4.52 -3.55 -4.94
C PHE A 22 6.02 -3.62 -4.65
N LEU A 23 6.84 -3.03 -5.51
CA LEU A 23 8.29 -3.06 -5.38
C LEU A 23 8.76 -2.30 -4.13
N SER A 24 8.23 -1.09 -3.90
CA SER A 24 8.56 -0.31 -2.70
C SER A 24 8.09 -0.99 -1.42
N PHE A 25 6.91 -1.60 -1.42
CA PHE A 25 6.43 -2.46 -0.32
C PHE A 25 7.42 -3.57 0.03
N LEU A 26 7.86 -4.34 -0.96
CA LEU A 26 8.83 -5.42 -0.73
C LEU A 26 10.16 -4.89 -0.22
N ILE A 27 10.72 -3.86 -0.87
CA ILE A 27 12.01 -3.28 -0.46
C ILE A 27 11.93 -2.77 0.98
N THR A 28 10.85 -2.10 1.35
CA THR A 28 10.67 -1.60 2.71
C THR A 28 10.53 -2.73 3.72
N PHE A 29 9.77 -3.78 3.42
CA PHE A 29 9.65 -4.95 4.29
C PHE A 29 11.02 -5.64 4.50
N LEU A 30 11.74 -5.94 3.41
CA LEU A 30 13.07 -6.54 3.51
C LEU A 30 14.04 -5.62 4.25
N GLY A 31 14.00 -4.32 3.96
CA GLY A 31 14.83 -3.31 4.62
C GLY A 31 14.60 -3.25 6.12
N ALA A 32 13.32 -3.24 6.56
CA ALA A 32 12.97 -3.27 7.97
C ALA A 32 13.48 -4.54 8.67
N ARG A 33 13.31 -5.71 8.04
CA ARG A 33 13.82 -7.00 8.57
C ARG A 33 15.33 -7.05 8.68
N ILE A 34 16.03 -6.57 7.66
CA ILE A 34 17.50 -6.48 7.67
C ILE A 34 17.94 -5.52 8.77
N LEU A 35 17.30 -4.35 8.89
CA LEU A 35 17.63 -3.36 9.91
C LEU A 35 17.47 -3.95 11.33
N VAL A 36 16.34 -4.60 11.61
CA VAL A 36 16.11 -5.27 12.90
C VAL A 36 17.14 -6.38 13.13
N GLY A 37 17.43 -7.19 12.11
CA GLY A 37 18.46 -8.24 12.20
C GLY A 37 19.86 -7.69 12.49
N LEU A 38 20.23 -6.55 11.90
CA LEU A 38 21.50 -5.86 12.15
C LEU A 38 21.57 -5.24 13.54
N ILE A 39 20.46 -4.72 14.05
CA ILE A 39 20.37 -4.22 15.44
C ILE A 39 20.56 -5.39 16.40
N TYR A 40 19.89 -6.52 16.15
CA TYR A 40 19.97 -7.70 17.00
C TYR A 40 21.34 -8.39 16.96
N SER A 41 22.06 -8.31 15.84
CA SER A 41 23.44 -8.81 15.72
C SER A 41 24.49 -7.85 16.30
N GLY A 42 24.08 -6.68 16.81
CA GLY A 42 24.96 -5.66 17.36
C GLY A 42 25.73 -4.85 16.31
N ALA A 43 25.43 -5.03 15.02
CA ALA A 43 26.06 -4.31 13.92
C ALA A 43 25.58 -2.85 13.81
N LEU A 44 24.36 -2.57 14.25
CA LEU A 44 23.77 -1.23 14.28
C LEU A 44 23.26 -0.89 15.67
N GLN A 45 23.36 0.38 16.04
CA GLN A 45 22.70 0.84 17.25
C GLN A 45 21.19 0.93 17.03
N PRO A 46 20.37 0.63 18.07
CA PRO A 46 18.94 0.68 17.92
C PRO A 46 18.45 2.10 17.60
N MET A 47 17.81 2.27 16.45
CA MET A 47 17.16 3.53 16.07
C MET A 47 15.72 3.56 16.61
N PHE A 48 15.56 3.57 17.93
CA PHE A 48 14.24 3.73 18.53
C PHE A 48 13.93 5.22 18.72
N LEU A 49 12.76 5.65 18.24
CA LEU A 49 12.19 6.92 18.67
C LEU A 49 11.54 6.68 20.02
N TYR A 50 12.15 7.24 21.05
CA TYR A 50 11.64 7.23 22.40
C TYR A 50 10.75 8.44 22.60
N VAL A 51 9.45 8.20 22.79
CA VAL A 51 8.55 9.26 23.23
C VAL A 51 8.47 9.15 24.75
N SER A 52 9.04 10.12 25.45
CA SER A 52 8.86 10.25 26.89
C SER A 52 7.48 10.82 27.13
N ILE A 53 6.60 10.00 27.71
CA ILE A 53 5.35 10.47 28.27
C ILE A 53 5.68 10.72 29.74
N GLY A 54 5.66 11.98 30.16
CA GLY A 54 6.23 12.41 31.44
C GLY A 54 5.88 11.50 32.64
N LYS A 55 6.81 11.46 33.62
CA LYS A 55 6.95 10.49 34.73
C LYS A 55 7.79 9.24 34.44
N GLY A 56 8.85 9.36 33.64
CA GLY A 56 9.89 8.33 33.55
C GLY A 56 9.54 7.10 32.72
N ASP A 57 8.31 7.00 32.22
CA ASP A 57 7.90 5.97 31.29
C ASP A 57 8.36 6.32 29.87
N VAL A 58 9.08 5.38 29.27
CA VAL A 58 9.62 5.48 27.92
C VAL A 58 8.80 4.56 27.03
N ILE A 59 8.03 5.13 26.10
CA ILE A 59 7.30 4.32 25.12
C ILE A 59 8.16 4.12 23.88
N HIS A 60 8.40 2.86 23.56
CA HIS A 60 9.02 2.47 22.30
C HIS A 60 8.02 2.68 21.17
N VAL A 61 8.30 3.64 20.29
CA VAL A 61 7.50 3.82 19.09
C VAL A 61 7.93 2.79 18.05
N HIS A 62 7.03 1.85 17.81
CA HIS A 62 7.11 0.87 16.74
C HIS A 62 7.13 1.55 15.36
N HIS A 63 7.93 1.04 14.42
CA HIS A 63 8.03 1.62 13.08
C HIS A 63 6.75 1.48 12.25
N LEU A 64 5.85 0.58 12.66
CA LEU A 64 4.42 0.58 12.32
C LEU A 64 3.82 2.00 12.30
N VAL A 65 4.12 2.81 13.32
CA VAL A 65 3.55 4.16 13.47
C VAL A 65 4.00 5.08 12.35
N TYR A 66 5.26 4.96 11.89
CA TYR A 66 5.74 5.73 10.73
C TYR A 66 4.97 5.36 9.47
N GLY A 67 4.66 4.07 9.29
CA GLY A 67 3.83 3.60 8.20
C GLY A 67 2.42 4.23 8.22
N ILE A 68 1.78 4.25 9.40
CA ILE A 68 0.47 4.89 9.59
C ILE A 68 0.52 6.39 9.25
N VAL A 69 1.53 7.11 9.71
CA VAL A 69 1.69 8.54 9.44
C VAL A 69 1.89 8.80 7.94
N ILE A 70 2.76 8.04 7.28
CA ILE A 70 2.98 8.16 5.83
C ILE A 70 1.70 7.92 5.05
N LEU A 71 0.98 6.83 5.35
CA LEU A 71 -0.29 6.53 4.67
C LEU A 71 -1.37 7.56 4.95
N SER A 72 -1.42 8.10 6.17
CA SER A 72 -2.38 9.14 6.54
C SER A 72 -2.13 10.44 5.76
N ILE A 73 -0.86 10.86 5.63
CA ILE A 73 -0.48 12.04 4.85
C ILE A 73 -0.80 11.83 3.37
N ILE A 74 -0.40 10.70 2.79
CA ILE A 74 -0.65 10.41 1.38
C ILE A 74 -2.14 10.26 1.09
N GLY A 75 -2.89 9.63 1.99
CA GLY A 75 -4.34 9.52 1.92
C GLY A 75 -5.02 10.89 1.98
N PHE A 76 -4.62 11.74 2.93
CA PHE A 76 -5.13 13.11 3.06
C PHE A 76 -4.86 13.93 1.79
N ILE A 77 -3.63 13.91 1.28
CA ILE A 77 -3.28 14.61 0.03
C ILE A 77 -4.09 14.06 -1.14
N GLY A 78 -4.33 12.75 -1.20
CA GLY A 78 -5.15 12.15 -2.25
C GLY A 78 -6.62 12.56 -2.23
N VAL A 79 -7.17 12.83 -1.03
CA VAL A 79 -8.55 13.28 -0.85
C VAL A 79 -8.68 14.78 -1.11
N VAL A 80 -7.80 15.59 -0.52
CA VAL A 80 -7.92 17.06 -0.51
C VAL A 80 -7.28 17.68 -1.75
N PHE A 81 -6.16 17.12 -2.23
CA PHE A 81 -5.37 17.63 -3.34
C PHE A 81 -5.12 16.57 -4.42
N PRO A 82 -6.18 16.01 -5.04
CA PRO A 82 -6.04 14.90 -5.99
C PRO A 82 -5.18 15.25 -7.21
N GLU A 83 -5.14 16.53 -7.61
CA GLU A 83 -4.28 17.01 -8.70
C GLU A 83 -2.78 16.88 -8.38
N TYR A 84 -2.41 16.97 -7.09
CA TYR A 84 -1.03 16.77 -6.66
C TYR A 84 -0.59 15.32 -6.85
N ILE A 85 -1.42 14.35 -6.44
CA ILE A 85 -1.17 12.91 -6.67
C ILE A 85 -1.10 12.61 -8.17
N LYS A 86 -1.97 13.22 -8.98
CA LYS A 86 -1.94 13.06 -10.45
C LYS A 86 -0.67 13.63 -11.08
N LYS A 87 -0.14 14.73 -10.54
CA LYS A 87 1.10 15.37 -11.00
C LYS A 87 2.35 14.57 -10.58
N HIS A 88 2.32 13.94 -9.39
CA HIS A 88 3.45 13.21 -8.82
C HIS A 88 3.15 11.73 -8.52
N PRO A 89 2.64 10.95 -9.49
CA PRO A 89 2.07 9.64 -9.20
C PRO A 89 3.14 8.62 -8.77
N HIS A 90 4.39 8.76 -9.22
CA HIS A 90 5.49 7.86 -8.84
C HIS A 90 5.88 8.03 -7.37
N VAL A 91 5.97 9.29 -6.92
CA VAL A 91 6.32 9.60 -5.53
C VAL A 91 5.23 9.10 -4.60
N SER A 92 3.96 9.36 -4.94
CA SER A 92 2.82 8.87 -4.16
C SER A 92 2.77 7.34 -4.13
N ALA A 93 3.07 6.66 -5.25
CA ALA A 93 3.12 5.20 -5.32
C ALA A 93 4.20 4.62 -4.40
N ILE A 94 5.41 5.18 -4.44
CA ILE A 94 6.53 4.74 -3.60
C ILE A 94 6.20 4.96 -2.12
N LEU A 95 5.75 6.16 -1.74
CA LEU A 95 5.41 6.47 -0.35
C LEU A 95 4.27 5.59 0.17
N TYR A 96 3.29 5.29 -0.69
CA TYR A 96 2.21 4.37 -0.35
C TYR A 96 2.73 2.94 -0.11
N GLY A 97 3.59 2.41 -0.97
CA GLY A 97 4.20 1.09 -0.77
C GLY A 97 5.11 1.03 0.46
N VAL A 98 5.92 2.07 0.71
CA VAL A 98 6.73 2.21 1.93
C VAL A 98 5.84 2.17 3.17
N GLY A 99 4.76 2.96 3.19
CA GLY A 99 3.84 2.98 4.32
C GLY A 99 3.22 1.61 4.60
N LEU A 100 2.80 0.88 3.56
CA LEU A 100 2.32 -0.48 3.69
C LEU A 100 3.40 -1.44 4.21
N GLY A 101 4.64 -1.33 3.71
CA GLY A 101 5.74 -2.21 4.12
C GLY A 101 6.06 -2.08 5.62
N LEU A 102 6.02 -0.85 6.15
CA LEU A 102 6.23 -0.58 7.57
C LEU A 102 5.09 -1.10 8.46
N ILE A 103 3.83 -0.94 8.04
CA ILE A 103 2.68 -1.41 8.83
C ILE A 103 2.64 -2.93 8.91
N PHE A 104 2.87 -3.61 7.78
CA PHE A 104 2.72 -5.06 7.72
C PHE A 104 3.94 -5.84 8.24
N ASP A 105 5.09 -5.18 8.41
CA ASP A 105 6.25 -5.81 9.04
C ASP A 105 5.99 -6.25 10.49
N GLU A 106 5.23 -5.45 11.25
CA GLU A 106 4.80 -5.74 12.62
C GLU A 106 3.30 -6.07 12.69
N ALA A 107 2.76 -6.77 11.68
CA ALA A 107 1.33 -7.07 11.65
C ALA A 107 0.86 -7.86 12.88
N ALA A 108 1.72 -8.72 13.44
CA ALA A 108 1.46 -9.44 14.68
C ALA A 108 1.11 -8.53 15.86
N LEU A 109 1.86 -7.44 16.01
CA LEU A 109 1.77 -6.54 17.15
C LEU A 109 0.41 -5.84 17.23
N TRP A 110 -0.06 -5.25 16.12
CA TRP A 110 -1.33 -4.51 16.13
C TRP A 110 -2.57 -5.41 15.97
N MET A 111 -2.41 -6.66 15.51
CA MET A 111 -3.52 -7.61 15.45
C MET A 111 -3.76 -8.33 16.78
N ARG A 112 -2.71 -8.59 17.56
CA ARG A 112 -2.84 -9.25 18.87
C ARG A 112 -2.85 -8.28 20.05
N LEU A 113 -2.34 -7.05 19.89
CA LEU A 113 -2.17 -6.04 20.96
C LEU A 113 -1.36 -6.56 22.17
N GLU A 114 -0.69 -7.69 22.01
CA GLU A 114 0.21 -8.30 22.99
C GLU A 114 1.61 -8.30 22.40
N ASP A 115 2.62 -8.12 23.25
CA ASP A 115 4.04 -8.06 22.86
C ASP A 115 4.61 -9.47 22.53
N ASP A 116 3.72 -10.47 22.34
CA ASP A 116 4.09 -11.81 21.90
C ASP A 116 4.32 -11.79 20.38
N TYR A 117 5.60 -11.71 20.01
CA TYR A 117 6.04 -11.54 18.64
C TYR A 117 5.89 -12.85 17.84
N ASP A 118 4.67 -13.15 17.39
CA ASP A 118 4.42 -14.26 16.47
C ASP A 118 4.87 -13.88 15.05
N HIS A 119 6.14 -14.20 14.76
CA HIS A 119 6.76 -13.99 13.44
C HIS A 119 5.89 -14.51 12.28
N ARG A 120 5.13 -15.60 12.48
CA ARG A 120 4.30 -16.20 11.42
C ARG A 120 3.17 -15.28 11.00
N LEU A 121 2.51 -14.63 11.95
CA LEU A 121 1.38 -13.74 11.64
C LEU A 121 1.81 -12.53 10.80
N SER A 122 3.00 -11.98 11.07
CA SER A 122 3.60 -10.93 10.24
C SER A 122 3.95 -11.44 8.84
N TYR A 123 4.57 -12.62 8.73
CA TYR A 123 4.90 -13.19 7.42
C TYR A 123 3.66 -13.51 6.58
N ASP A 124 2.63 -14.10 7.19
CA ASP A 124 1.37 -14.42 6.51
C ASP A 124 0.68 -13.14 6.00
N SER A 125 0.70 -12.08 6.81
CA SER A 125 0.15 -10.78 6.42
C SER A 125 0.92 -10.16 5.24
N VAL A 126 2.25 -10.21 5.28
CA VAL A 126 3.10 -9.70 4.19
C VAL A 126 2.93 -10.52 2.91
N ILE A 127 2.82 -11.84 3.02
CA ILE A 127 2.57 -12.72 1.87
C ILE A 127 1.19 -12.42 1.27
N LEU A 128 0.16 -12.27 2.09
CA LEU A 128 -1.19 -11.95 1.63
C LEU A 128 -1.23 -10.60 0.90
N VAL A 129 -0.72 -9.54 1.54
CA VAL A 129 -0.71 -8.18 0.98
C VAL A 129 0.19 -8.11 -0.25
N GLY A 130 1.38 -8.70 -0.17
CA GLY A 130 2.31 -8.81 -1.28
C GLY A 130 1.70 -9.54 -2.48
N SER A 131 0.95 -10.62 -2.24
CA SER A 131 0.24 -11.36 -3.30
C SER A 131 -0.83 -10.50 -3.95
N VAL A 132 -1.62 -9.76 -3.17
CA VAL A 132 -2.65 -8.85 -3.71
C VAL A 132 -2.01 -7.72 -4.52
N LEU A 133 -0.93 -7.12 -4.04
CA LEU A 133 -0.19 -6.08 -4.74
C LEU A 133 0.48 -6.62 -6.03
N GLY A 134 1.07 -7.81 -5.96
CA GLY A 134 1.66 -8.51 -7.11
C GLY A 134 0.61 -8.83 -8.18
N LEU A 135 -0.57 -9.31 -7.78
CA LEU A 135 -1.71 -9.48 -8.69
C LEU A 135 -2.12 -8.13 -9.29
N CYS A 136 -2.23 -7.06 -8.51
CA CYS A 136 -2.54 -5.73 -9.03
C CYS A 136 -1.50 -5.22 -10.05
N ALA A 137 -0.22 -5.54 -9.84
CA ALA A 137 0.88 -5.15 -10.72
C ALA A 137 0.94 -5.95 -12.01
N TYR A 138 0.80 -7.28 -11.94
CA TYR A 138 1.04 -8.17 -13.08
C TYR A 138 -0.24 -8.63 -13.79
N PHE A 139 -1.37 -8.72 -13.09
CA PHE A 139 -2.67 -9.10 -13.67
C PHE A 139 -3.41 -7.90 -14.28
N ALA A 140 -2.79 -7.24 -15.26
CA ALA A 140 -3.46 -6.24 -16.10
C ALA A 140 -4.83 -6.67 -16.72
N PRO A 141 -5.12 -7.97 -16.97
CA PRO A 141 -6.46 -8.41 -17.38
C PRO A 141 -7.54 -8.30 -16.29
N PHE A 142 -7.20 -8.37 -15.01
CA PHE A 142 -8.16 -8.26 -13.91
C PHE A 142 -8.83 -6.88 -13.91
N TRP A 143 -8.06 -5.81 -14.08
CA TRP A 143 -8.64 -4.45 -14.19
C TRP A 143 -9.47 -4.24 -15.46
N ARG A 144 -9.15 -4.95 -16.56
CA ARG A 144 -10.00 -4.94 -17.77
C ARG A 144 -11.32 -5.65 -17.54
N TRP A 145 -11.33 -6.75 -16.78
CA TRP A 145 -12.56 -7.47 -16.40
C TRP A 145 -13.44 -6.63 -15.47
N PHE A 146 -12.86 -6.03 -14.43
CA PHE A 146 -13.60 -5.20 -13.46
C PHE A 146 -14.22 -3.95 -14.09
N THR A 147 -13.46 -3.22 -14.93
CA THR A 147 -13.98 -2.04 -15.65
C THR A 147 -15.11 -2.40 -16.63
N ARG A 148 -15.02 -3.56 -17.29
CA ARG A 148 -16.09 -4.06 -18.17
C ARG A 148 -17.36 -4.41 -17.40
N ILE A 149 -17.25 -4.99 -16.20
CA ILE A 149 -18.40 -5.28 -15.33
C ILE A 149 -19.09 -3.99 -14.92
N ARG A 150 -18.33 -2.98 -14.48
CA ARG A 150 -18.88 -1.67 -14.09
C ARG A 150 -19.64 -1.00 -15.23
N HIS A 151 -19.11 -1.07 -16.46
CA HIS A 151 -19.80 -0.55 -17.65
C HIS A 151 -21.08 -1.31 -17.99
N LYS A 152 -21.10 -2.65 -17.85
CA LYS A 152 -22.31 -3.46 -18.08
C LYS A 152 -23.41 -3.15 -17.07
N ILE A 153 -23.07 -2.99 -15.79
CA ILE A 153 -24.03 -2.65 -14.74
C ILE A 153 -24.57 -1.22 -14.93
N ALA A 154 -23.70 -0.26 -15.27
CA ALA A 154 -24.12 1.12 -15.55
C ALA A 154 -25.00 1.23 -16.80
N MET A 155 -24.81 0.37 -17.82
CA MET A 155 -25.71 0.29 -18.96
C MET A 155 -27.03 -0.41 -18.64
N SER A 156 -27.04 -1.45 -17.79
CA SER A 156 -28.29 -2.12 -17.42
C SER A 156 -29.22 -1.21 -16.61
N GLN A 157 -28.67 -0.27 -15.83
CA GLN A 157 -29.44 0.72 -15.08
C GLN A 157 -29.89 1.95 -15.88
N ARG A 158 -29.47 2.09 -17.15
CA ARG A 158 -29.88 3.19 -18.06
C ARG A 158 -30.89 2.75 -19.13
N LEU A 159 -31.31 1.49 -19.12
CA LEU A 159 -32.36 1.03 -20.02
C LEU A 159 -33.72 1.60 -19.59
N PRO A 160 -34.47 2.29 -20.47
CA PRO A 160 -35.83 2.70 -20.15
C PRO A 160 -36.65 1.45 -19.78
N LEU A 161 -37.55 1.59 -18.79
CA LEU A 161 -38.37 0.53 -18.17
C LEU A 161 -39.14 -0.38 -19.15
N ARG A 162 -39.17 -0.03 -20.44
CA ARG A 162 -39.83 -0.75 -21.53
C ARG A 162 -39.23 -2.11 -21.87
N PHE A 163 -38.04 -2.46 -21.36
CA PHE A 163 -37.36 -3.74 -21.66
C PHE A 163 -37.08 -4.65 -20.46
N ARG A 164 -37.63 -4.36 -19.28
CA ARG A 164 -37.58 -5.31 -18.17
C ARG A 164 -38.58 -6.42 -18.45
N LYS A 165 -38.11 -7.60 -18.87
CA LYS A 165 -38.97 -8.80 -18.94
C LYS A 165 -39.50 -9.11 -17.52
N PRO A 166 -40.74 -9.62 -17.41
CA PRO A 166 -41.39 -9.91 -16.13
C PRO A 166 -40.59 -10.90 -15.28
#